data_AF-A0A1H5AT06-F1
#
_entry.id   AF-A0A1H5AT06-F1
#
_cell.length_a   1.000
_cell.length_b   1.000
_cell.length_c   1.000
_cell.angle_alpha   90.00
_cell.angle_beta   90.00
_cell.angle_gamma   90.00
#
_symmetry.space_group_name_H-M   'P 1'
#
loop_
_entity.id
_entity.type
_entity.pdbx_description
1 polymer ?
#
loop_
_entity_poly.entity_id
_entity_poly.type
_entity_poly.pdbx_seq_one_letter_code
_entity_poly.pdbx_strand_id
1 'polypeptide(L)'
;MRTMLFIALSLLASYSMAGVEIRQSYWYVELSCEGNPQCYAASNGSYTSNQSAARRFDDANKAQRFVDSFTSSISGKSPRIVQGADSKCVSDDEARRLNLSGNRC
;
A
#
# COMPACT_ATOMS: atom_id res chain seq x y z
N MET A 1 50.66 18.84 -29.10
CA MET A 1 49.91 19.99 -28.53
C MET A 1 48.46 19.87 -28.96
N ARG A 2 47.52 20.08 -28.02
CA ARG A 2 46.08 20.37 -28.23
C ARG A 2 45.28 19.12 -28.66
N THR A 3 44.15 18.73 -28.06
CA THR A 3 43.20 19.40 -27.16
C THR A 3 42.32 18.28 -26.58
N MET A 4 42.35 18.01 -25.27
CA MET A 4 41.20 18.14 -24.35
C MET A 4 39.87 18.43 -25.05
N LEU A 5 38.88 17.51 -24.96
CA LEU A 5 37.43 17.72 -25.17
C LEU A 5 36.77 16.31 -25.20
N PHE A 6 35.75 15.88 -24.45
CA PHE A 6 34.93 16.44 -23.38
C PHE A 6 34.46 15.23 -22.55
N ILE A 7 34.87 15.15 -21.28
CA ILE A 7 34.14 14.38 -20.27
C ILE A 7 33.02 15.30 -19.81
N ALA A 8 31.78 15.06 -20.24
CA ALA A 8 30.58 15.64 -19.61
C ALA A 8 29.29 15.04 -20.21
N LEU A 9 29.11 13.71 -20.19
CA LEU A 9 27.76 13.15 -20.28
C LEU A 9 27.14 13.27 -18.87
N SER A 10 26.76 14.50 -18.56
CA SER A 10 26.02 14.90 -17.37
C SER A 10 24.68 14.17 -17.39
N LEU A 11 24.57 13.15 -16.55
CA LEU A 11 23.49 12.89 -15.59
C LEU A 11 22.19 13.69 -15.81
N LEU A 12 21.58 13.59 -16.99
CA LEU A 12 20.15 13.85 -17.16
C LEU A 12 19.44 12.60 -16.69
N ALA A 13 19.39 12.41 -15.37
CA ALA A 13 18.33 11.63 -14.77
C ALA A 13 17.03 12.41 -15.08
N SER A 14 16.45 12.13 -16.24
CA SER A 14 15.11 12.58 -16.57
C SER A 14 14.20 12.01 -15.49
N TYR A 15 13.82 12.86 -14.52
CA TYR A 15 12.66 12.59 -13.68
C TYR A 15 11.45 12.66 -14.61
N SER A 16 11.20 11.57 -15.34
CA SER A 16 9.96 11.40 -16.08
C SER A 16 8.85 11.30 -15.04
N MET A 17 8.20 12.44 -14.76
CA MET A 17 6.95 12.51 -14.01
C MET A 17 5.85 11.92 -14.91
N ALA A 18 5.84 10.59 -15.00
CA ALA A 18 4.99 9.82 -15.89
C ALA A 18 3.78 9.26 -15.15
N GLY A 19 3.22 10.03 -14.22
CA GLY A 19 2.04 9.64 -13.49
C GLY A 19 1.37 10.75 -12.69
N VAL A 20 0.35 10.31 -11.98
CA VAL A 20 -0.47 11.10 -11.07
C VAL A 20 -0.57 10.36 -9.75
N GLU A 21 -0.27 11.05 -8.66
CA GLU A 21 -0.41 10.52 -7.31
C GLU A 21 -1.90 10.50 -6.94
N ILE A 22 -2.38 9.33 -6.55
CA ILE A 22 -3.74 9.12 -6.09
C ILE A 22 -3.73 8.52 -4.69
N ARG A 23 -4.78 8.82 -3.93
CA ARG A 23 -5.00 8.23 -2.62
C ARG A 23 -5.84 6.97 -2.78
N GLN A 24 -5.20 5.80 -2.73
CA GLN A 24 -5.89 4.52 -2.83
C GLN A 24 -6.30 4.01 -1.45
N SER A 25 -7.61 3.87 -1.24
CA SER A 25 -8.14 3.20 -0.07
C SER A 25 -7.96 1.69 -0.14
N TYR A 26 -7.71 1.06 1.00
CA TYR A 26 -7.71 -0.39 1.16
C TYR A 26 -8.33 -0.76 2.50
N TRP A 27 -8.71 -2.01 2.65
CA TRP A 27 -9.25 -2.58 3.88
C TRP A 27 -8.24 -3.54 4.49
N TYR A 28 -8.16 -3.57 5.82
CA TYR A 28 -7.33 -4.49 6.57
C TYR A 28 -8.03 -4.84 7.88
N VAL A 29 -7.49 -5.81 8.63
CA VAL A 29 -8.08 -6.26 9.90
C VAL A 29 -7.14 -5.95 11.05
N GLU A 30 -7.61 -5.10 11.96
CA GLU A 30 -6.99 -4.84 13.27
C GLU A 30 -7.45 -5.90 14.27
N LEU A 31 -6.55 -6.22 15.19
CA LEU A 31 -6.73 -7.20 16.25
C LEU A 31 -6.21 -6.60 17.56
N SER A 32 -6.72 -7.08 18.69
CA SER A 32 -6.20 -6.82 20.02
C SER A 32 -5.38 -8.01 20.51
N CYS A 33 -4.06 -7.83 20.60
CA CYS A 33 -3.12 -8.88 20.99
C CYS A 33 -2.69 -8.75 22.45
N GLU A 34 -2.28 -9.87 23.05
CA GLU A 34 -1.64 -9.85 24.36
C GLU A 34 -0.31 -9.08 24.29
N GLY A 35 -0.11 -8.15 25.21
CA GLY A 35 1.09 -7.31 25.27
C GLY A 35 1.19 -6.21 24.20
N ASN A 36 0.29 -6.19 23.20
CA ASN A 36 0.21 -5.12 22.22
C ASN A 36 -1.25 -4.81 21.86
N PRO A 37 -1.77 -3.63 22.25
CA PRO A 37 -3.18 -3.29 22.06
C PRO A 37 -3.59 -3.23 20.58
N GLN A 38 -2.65 -3.07 19.65
CA GLN A 38 -2.93 -2.97 18.22
C GLN A 38 -1.96 -3.84 17.42
N CYS A 39 -2.50 -4.92 16.86
CA CYS A 39 -1.83 -5.81 15.92
C CYS A 39 -2.73 -6.02 14.71
N TYR A 40 -2.22 -6.69 13.67
CA TYR A 40 -2.88 -6.77 12.37
C TYR A 40 -2.86 -8.19 11.83
N ALA A 41 -3.95 -8.61 11.19
CA ALA A 41 -4.02 -9.95 10.62
C ALA A 41 -3.15 -10.07 9.36
N ALA A 42 -2.32 -11.10 9.31
CA ALA A 42 -1.45 -11.43 8.18
C ALA A 42 -2.05 -12.54 7.32
N SER A 43 -1.60 -12.67 6.06
CA SER A 43 -2.22 -13.57 5.07
C SER A 43 -2.16 -15.07 5.39
N ASN A 44 -1.30 -15.49 6.30
CA ASN A 44 -1.05 -16.89 6.66
C ASN A 44 -1.82 -17.34 7.92
N GLY A 45 -2.91 -16.64 8.29
CA GLY A 45 -3.66 -16.96 9.52
C GLY A 45 -2.86 -16.69 10.80
N SER A 46 -1.92 -15.75 10.74
CA SER A 46 -1.18 -15.22 11.89
C SER A 46 -1.45 -13.72 12.06
N TYR A 47 -0.79 -13.07 13.00
CA TYR A 47 -0.85 -11.63 13.21
C TYR A 47 0.54 -11.02 13.33
N THR A 48 0.64 -9.72 13.06
CA THR A 48 1.87 -8.93 13.08
C THR A 48 1.66 -7.62 13.83
N SER A 49 2.72 -7.06 14.41
CA SER A 49 2.71 -5.70 14.97
C SER A 49 2.94 -4.61 13.91
N ASN A 50 3.28 -4.99 12.67
CA ASN A 50 3.54 -4.07 11.58
C ASN A 50 2.32 -3.96 10.65
N GLN A 51 1.67 -2.79 10.62
CA GLN A 51 0.50 -2.53 9.78
C GLN A 51 0.78 -2.72 8.28
N SER A 52 1.98 -2.37 7.81
CA SER A 52 2.34 -2.51 6.40
C SER A 52 2.43 -3.97 5.95
N ALA A 53 2.61 -4.90 6.90
CA ALA A 53 2.60 -6.34 6.63
C ALA A 53 1.19 -6.97 6.81
N ALA A 54 0.19 -6.17 7.17
CA ALA A 54 -1.19 -6.63 7.26
C ALA A 54 -1.69 -7.08 5.88
N ARG A 55 -2.59 -8.07 5.88
CA ARG A 55 -3.30 -8.44 4.66
C ARG A 55 -4.22 -7.28 4.25
N ARG A 56 -4.04 -6.83 3.01
CA ARG A 56 -4.82 -5.75 2.41
C ARG A 56 -5.87 -6.30 1.45
N PHE A 57 -7.00 -5.64 1.42
CA PHE A 57 -8.14 -5.95 0.56
C PHE A 57 -8.59 -4.68 -0.16
N ASP A 58 -9.05 -4.85 -1.39
CA ASP A 58 -9.67 -3.81 -2.20
C ASP A 58 -11.16 -3.58 -1.82
N ASP A 59 -11.76 -4.51 -1.08
CA ASP A 59 -13.19 -4.50 -0.73
C ASP A 59 -13.43 -4.94 0.72
N ALA A 60 -14.36 -4.27 1.39
CA ALA A 60 -14.70 -4.56 2.79
C ALA A 60 -15.29 -5.97 2.97
N ASN A 61 -16.08 -6.47 2.01
CA ASN A 61 -16.68 -7.80 2.10
C ASN A 61 -15.62 -8.90 1.95
N LYS A 62 -14.56 -8.67 1.17
CA LYS A 62 -13.39 -9.57 1.14
C LYS A 62 -12.67 -9.60 2.49
N ALA A 63 -12.53 -8.46 3.15
CA ALA A 63 -11.97 -8.41 4.51
C ALA A 63 -12.88 -9.16 5.50
N GLN A 64 -14.21 -9.03 5.38
CA GLN A 64 -15.16 -9.77 6.22
C GLN A 64 -15.03 -11.28 6.03
N ARG A 65 -15.03 -11.76 4.78
CA ARG A 65 -14.81 -13.20 4.50
C ARG A 65 -13.50 -13.73 5.06
N PHE A 66 -12.47 -12.89 5.12
CA PHE A 66 -11.21 -13.25 5.76
C PHE A 66 -11.34 -13.36 7.28
N VAL A 67 -12.05 -12.42 7.93
CA VAL A 67 -12.39 -12.54 9.36
C VAL A 67 -13.20 -13.80 9.64
N ASP A 68 -14.19 -14.11 8.81
CA ASP A 68 -15.04 -15.30 8.96
C ASP A 68 -14.24 -16.61 8.82
N SER A 69 -13.07 -16.56 8.17
CA SER A 69 -12.16 -17.70 8.02
C SER A 69 -11.20 -17.89 9.19
N PHE A 70 -11.20 -17.00 10.18
CA PHE A 70 -10.29 -17.08 11.32
C PHE A 70 -10.55 -18.32 12.17
N THR A 71 -9.47 -19.00 12.50
CA THR A 71 -9.47 -20.03 13.54
C THR A 71 -9.66 -19.39 14.92
N SER A 72 -9.99 -20.22 15.91
CA SER A 72 -10.22 -19.80 17.30
C SER A 72 -9.06 -19.01 17.91
N SER A 73 -7.82 -19.25 17.48
CA SER A 73 -6.62 -18.55 17.97
C SER A 73 -6.57 -17.06 17.58
N ILE A 74 -7.24 -16.65 16.49
CA ILE A 74 -7.32 -15.25 16.04
C ILE A 74 -8.70 -14.66 16.32
N SER A 75 -9.78 -15.43 16.19
CA SER A 75 -11.14 -14.88 16.37
C SER A 75 -11.37 -14.29 17.76
N GLY A 76 -10.71 -14.82 18.81
CA GLY A 76 -10.75 -14.28 20.17
C GLY A 76 -10.04 -12.93 20.35
N LYS A 77 -9.34 -12.41 19.33
CA LYS A 77 -8.57 -11.15 19.39
C LYS A 77 -9.36 -9.92 18.95
N SER A 78 -10.69 -9.96 19.08
CA SER A 78 -11.59 -8.83 18.77
C SER A 78 -11.32 -8.19 17.40
N PRO A 79 -11.48 -8.95 16.29
CA PRO A 79 -11.16 -8.45 14.95
C PRO A 79 -12.03 -7.28 14.54
N ARG A 80 -11.39 -6.26 13.95
CA ARG A 80 -12.05 -5.05 13.44
C ARG A 80 -11.58 -4.76 12.02
N ILE A 81 -12.52 -4.62 11.10
CA ILE A 81 -12.23 -4.22 9.73
C ILE A 81 -12.07 -2.71 9.69
N VAL A 82 -10.93 -2.24 9.19
CA VAL A 82 -10.58 -0.82 9.14
C VAL A 82 -10.18 -0.45 7.72
N GLN A 83 -10.51 0.78 7.30
CA GLN A 83 -10.10 1.33 6.03
C GLN A 83 -8.81 2.13 6.22
N GLY A 84 -7.76 1.74 5.50
CA GLY A 84 -6.52 2.50 5.34
C GLY A 84 -6.51 3.24 4.00
N ALA A 85 -5.52 4.10 3.82
CA ALA A 85 -5.27 4.74 2.53
C ALA A 85 -3.78 4.99 2.35
N ASP A 86 -3.27 4.61 1.18
CA ASP A 86 -1.88 4.87 0.78
C ASP A 86 -1.84 5.76 -0.45
N SER A 87 -0.76 6.53 -0.58
CA SER A 87 -0.43 7.19 -1.83
C SER A 87 0.09 6.18 -2.83
N LYS A 88 -0.47 6.19 -4.05
CA LYS A 88 0.02 5.39 -5.18
C LYS A 88 0.19 6.28 -6.40
N CYS A 89 1.33 6.14 -7.06
CA CYS A 89 1.51 6.71 -8.39
C CYS A 89 0.85 5.80 -9.44
N VAL A 90 -0.08 6.34 -10.22
CA VAL A 90 -0.64 5.67 -11.40
C VAL A 90 -0.16 6.35 -12.68
N SER A 91 -0.06 5.62 -13.78
CA SER A 91 0.40 6.20 -15.04
C SER A 91 -0.59 7.23 -15.58
N ASP A 92 -0.11 8.13 -16.44
CA ASP A 92 -0.94 9.13 -17.12
C ASP A 92 -2.08 8.50 -17.94
N ASP A 93 -1.85 7.34 -18.54
CA ASP A 93 -2.88 6.61 -19.29
C ASP A 93 -3.98 6.06 -18.38
N GLU A 94 -3.61 5.50 -17.22
CA GLU A 94 -4.56 5.01 -16.22
C GLU A 94 -5.33 6.17 -15.59
N ALA A 95 -4.64 7.26 -15.26
CA ALA A 95 -5.25 8.50 -14.76
C ALA A 95 -6.25 9.07 -15.77
N ARG A 96 -5.90 9.13 -17.07
CA ARG A 96 -6.81 9.60 -18.13
C ARG A 96 -8.02 8.69 -18.28
N ARG A 97 -7.81 7.36 -18.26
CA ARG A 97 -8.90 6.37 -18.38
C ARG A 97 -9.91 6.48 -17.23
N LEU A 98 -9.41 6.75 -16.02
CA LEU A 98 -10.22 6.86 -14.81
C LEU A 98 -10.66 8.31 -14.51
N ASN A 99 -10.32 9.26 -15.38
CA ASN A 99 -10.57 10.70 -15.21
C ASN A 99 -10.08 11.24 -13.86
N LEU A 100 -8.87 10.84 -13.47
CA LEU A 100 -8.21 11.24 -12.23
C LEU A 100 -7.30 12.45 -12.46
N SER A 101 -7.30 13.37 -11.51
CA SER A 101 -6.41 14.53 -11.46
C SER A 101 -5.74 14.60 -10.09
N GLY A 102 -4.44 14.86 -10.05
CA GLY A 102 -3.67 14.90 -8.81
C GLY A 102 -2.26 15.46 -9.02
N ASN A 103 -1.43 15.40 -7.98
CA ASN A 103 -0.04 15.83 -8.06
C ASN A 103 0.74 14.91 -8.99
N ARG A 104 1.73 15.47 -9.68
CA ARG A 104 2.62 14.68 -10.53
C ARG A 104 3.53 13.80 -9.68
N CYS A 105 3.67 12.58 -10.13
CA CYS A 105 4.69 11.60 -9.77
C CYS A 105 5.14 10.95 -11.09
#